data_AF-A0A7L3QRU3-F1
#
_entry.id   AF-A0A7L3QRU3-F1
#
_cell.length_a   1.000
_cell.length_b   1.000
_cell.length_c   1.000
_cell.angle_alpha   90.00
_cell.angle_beta   90.00
_cell.angle_gamma   90.00
#
_symmetry.space_group_name_H-M   'P 1'
#
loop_
_entity.id
_entity.type
_entity.pdbx_description
1 polymer ?
#
loop_
_entity_poly.entity_id
_entity_poly.type
_entity_poly.pdbx_seq_one_letter_code
_entity_poly.pdbx_strand_id
1 'polypeptide(L)'
;MHVVHFDAERFADASAAQQHPGGLAVLGVLLEVGDDPHPAYDNILRHLGSIRYAGQTVAIPSFSIQDLLPMHLDRYYRYNGSLTTPPCFQSVLWTLFPQPVRISRAQVGPALEGAPQVWQTHPPSAPLFPFQLEQLQGSLYSTEEAEPEEPQLLVDNFRAPQELNQRLVLSSFPRGEQRGEVIAIIFGAVAGCVGLFLAVHFGAKRMR
;
A
#
# COMPACT_ATOMS: atom_id res chain seq x y z
N MET A 1 3.86 -1.27 4.05
CA MET A 1 5.23 -0.92 4.51
C MET A 1 5.30 0.57 4.80
N HIS A 2 5.99 0.97 5.87
CA HIS A 2 6.30 2.38 6.17
C HIS A 2 7.81 2.60 6.15
N VAL A 3 8.28 3.61 5.40
CA VAL A 3 9.68 4.09 5.48
C VAL A 3 9.67 5.44 6.21
N VAL A 4 10.27 5.46 7.40
CA VAL A 4 10.19 6.60 8.33
C VAL A 4 11.46 7.43 8.22
N HIS A 5 11.30 8.74 8.02
CA HIS A 5 12.35 9.73 7.96
C HIS A 5 12.11 10.82 9.01
N PHE A 6 13.17 11.52 9.39
CA PHE A 6 13.08 12.71 10.24
C PHE A 6 13.83 13.89 9.61
N ASP A 7 13.43 15.10 10.00
CA ASP A 7 14.07 16.35 9.58
C ASP A 7 15.42 16.51 10.28
N ALA A 8 16.48 16.05 9.62
CA ALA A 8 17.86 16.06 10.13
C ALA A 8 18.50 17.46 10.13
N GLU A 9 17.89 18.46 9.48
CA GLU A 9 18.37 19.85 9.57
C GLU A 9 17.95 20.48 10.90
N ARG A 10 16.81 20.05 11.45
CA ARG A 10 16.24 20.59 12.68
C ARG A 10 16.45 19.73 13.92
N PHE A 11 16.63 18.42 13.77
CA PHE A 11 16.69 17.48 14.89
C PHE A 11 17.86 16.51 14.77
N ALA A 12 18.43 16.12 15.92
CA ALA A 12 19.52 15.15 15.96
C ALA A 12 19.08 13.73 15.64
N ASP A 13 17.83 13.38 15.96
CA ASP A 13 17.27 12.04 15.76
C ASP A 13 15.73 12.08 15.62
N ALA A 14 15.17 10.93 15.23
CA ALA A 14 13.73 10.76 15.08
C ALA A 14 12.95 10.86 16.42
N SER A 15 13.59 10.57 17.55
CA SER A 15 12.95 10.60 18.87
C SER A 15 12.67 12.02 19.35
N ALA A 16 13.57 12.95 19.04
CA ALA A 16 13.33 14.38 19.20
C ALA A 16 12.29 14.87 18.18
N ALA A 17 12.46 14.51 16.89
CA ALA A 17 11.63 15.02 15.81
C ALA A 17 10.15 14.63 15.92
N GLN A 18 9.83 13.43 16.42
CA GLN A 18 8.46 12.92 16.53
C GLN A 18 7.54 13.77 17.42
N GLN A 19 8.08 14.66 18.27
CA GLN A 19 7.28 15.51 19.14
C GLN A 19 6.90 16.85 18.49
N HIS A 20 7.40 17.11 17.27
CA HIS A 20 7.20 18.38 16.58
C HIS A 20 6.41 18.23 15.29
N PRO A 21 5.47 19.14 14.98
CA PRO A 21 4.78 19.18 13.70
C PRO A 21 5.76 19.21 12.53
N GLY A 22 5.57 18.29 11.58
CA GLY A 22 6.46 18.15 10.42
C GLY A 22 7.89 17.70 10.75
N GLY A 23 8.12 17.16 11.96
CA GLY A 23 9.42 16.58 12.31
C GLY A 23 9.68 15.23 11.64
N LEU A 24 8.63 14.51 11.25
CA LEU A 24 8.72 13.23 10.56
C LEU A 24 8.12 13.28 9.15
N ALA A 25 8.69 12.49 8.25
CA ALA A 25 8.09 12.19 6.96
C ALA A 25 8.00 10.67 6.78
N VAL A 26 6.80 10.16 6.45
CA VAL A 26 6.59 8.72 6.26
C VAL A 26 6.15 8.44 4.84
N LEU A 27 6.86 7.51 4.19
CA LEU A 27 6.44 6.92 2.92
C LEU A 27 5.60 5.67 3.21
N GLY A 28 4.32 5.72 2.85
CA GLY A 28 3.39 4.61 2.91
C GLY A 28 3.32 3.87 1.59
N VAL A 29 3.71 2.60 1.59
CA VAL A 29 3.63 1.69 0.45
C VAL A 29 2.63 0.59 0.77
N LEU A 30 1.57 0.48 -0.04
CA LEU A 30 0.62 -0.62 0.03
C LEU A 30 1.25 -1.87 -0.58
N LEU A 31 0.96 -3.03 0.01
CA LEU A 31 1.43 -4.32 -0.47
C LEU A 31 0.23 -5.17 -0.85
N GLU A 32 0.34 -5.88 -1.97
CA GLU A 32 -0.67 -6.85 -2.41
C GLU A 32 0.01 -8.16 -2.81
N VAL A 33 -0.75 -9.26 -2.79
CA VAL A 33 -0.25 -10.54 -3.30
C VAL A 33 -0.35 -10.58 -4.81
N GLY A 34 0.78 -10.88 -5.46
CA GLY A 34 0.88 -11.19 -6.88
C GLY A 34 1.30 -12.62 -7.15
N ASP A 35 1.50 -12.93 -8.42
CA ASP A 35 1.96 -14.24 -8.88
C ASP A 35 3.49 -14.38 -8.77
N ASP A 36 4.22 -13.34 -9.18
CA ASP A 36 5.68 -13.36 -9.27
C ASP A 36 6.36 -12.89 -7.99
N PRO A 37 7.50 -13.51 -7.60
CA PRO A 37 8.27 -13.06 -6.45
C PRO A 37 8.90 -11.68 -6.71
N HIS A 38 8.97 -10.86 -5.67
CA HIS A 38 9.61 -9.56 -5.67
C HIS A 38 11.00 -9.62 -5.02
N PRO A 39 12.10 -9.59 -5.81
CA PRO A 39 13.45 -9.86 -5.29
C PRO A 39 13.91 -8.94 -4.15
N ALA A 40 13.52 -7.67 -4.17
CA ALA A 40 13.89 -6.73 -3.11
C ALA A 40 13.24 -7.09 -1.75
N TYR A 41 11.98 -7.55 -1.75
CA TYR A 41 11.28 -7.95 -0.54
C TYR A 41 11.84 -9.27 0.03
N ASP A 42 12.39 -10.15 -0.81
CA ASP A 42 13.09 -11.36 -0.34
C ASP A 42 14.27 -11.02 0.56
N ASN A 43 14.90 -9.85 0.41
CA ASN A 43 15.98 -9.43 1.29
C ASN A 43 15.54 -9.26 2.75
N ILE A 44 14.25 -9.07 3.01
CA ILE A 44 13.68 -8.96 4.36
C ILE A 44 12.97 -10.26 4.72
N LEU A 45 12.07 -10.74 3.86
CA LEU A 45 11.14 -11.82 4.17
C LEU A 45 11.84 -13.15 4.50
N ARG A 46 12.98 -13.45 3.85
CA ARG A 46 13.75 -14.68 4.12
C ARG A 46 14.35 -14.76 5.52
N HIS A 47 14.43 -13.63 6.23
CA HIS A 47 15.00 -13.57 7.57
C HIS A 47 13.95 -13.68 8.69
N LEU A 48 12.65 -13.60 8.38
CA LEU A 48 11.60 -13.64 9.40
C LEU A 48 11.62 -14.93 10.22
N GLY A 49 12.05 -16.05 9.63
CA GLY A 49 12.20 -17.32 10.34
C GLY A 49 13.28 -17.33 11.43
N SER A 50 14.20 -16.36 11.42
CA SER A 50 15.29 -16.24 12.41
C SER A 50 14.98 -15.28 13.56
N ILE A 51 13.85 -14.57 13.51
CA ILE A 51 13.45 -13.56 14.50
C ILE A 51 12.00 -13.73 14.93
N ARG A 52 11.59 -14.98 15.18
CA ARG A 52 10.18 -15.29 15.45
C ARG A 52 9.68 -14.70 16.76
N TYR A 53 10.52 -14.59 17.79
CA TYR A 53 10.09 -14.08 19.10
C TYR A 53 10.45 -12.61 19.27
N ALA A 54 9.69 -11.92 20.12
CA ALA A 54 9.95 -10.52 20.44
C ALA A 54 11.38 -10.33 20.99
N GLY A 55 12.02 -9.23 20.60
CA GLY A 55 13.39 -8.89 21.01
C GLY A 55 14.50 -9.59 20.20
N GLN A 56 14.20 -10.61 19.40
CA GLN A 56 15.19 -11.23 18.53
C GLN A 56 15.62 -10.29 17.40
N THR A 57 16.90 -10.38 16.98
CA THR A 57 17.47 -9.55 15.92
C THR A 57 18.31 -10.37 14.96
N VAL A 58 18.39 -9.94 13.70
CA VAL A 58 19.20 -10.57 12.66
C VAL A 58 19.81 -9.51 11.75
N ALA A 59 21.06 -9.71 11.33
CA ALA A 59 21.73 -8.84 10.39
C ALA A 59 21.28 -9.14 8.95
N ILE A 60 20.88 -8.10 8.21
CA ILE A 60 20.49 -8.17 6.81
C ILE A 60 21.59 -7.50 5.96
N PRO A 61 22.14 -8.16 4.93
CA PRO A 61 23.08 -7.53 4.00
C PRO A 61 22.49 -6.27 3.36
N SER A 62 23.32 -5.29 3.02
CA SER A 62 22.84 -4.06 2.37
C SER A 62 22.21 -4.37 1.00
N PHE A 63 21.11 -3.67 0.70
CA PHE A 63 20.44 -3.69 -0.58
C PHE A 63 19.77 -2.33 -0.84
N SER A 64 19.32 -2.10 -2.06
CA SER A 64 18.66 -0.84 -2.44
C SER A 64 17.28 -0.74 -1.79
N ILE A 65 17.08 0.26 -0.92
CA ILE A 65 15.76 0.57 -0.34
C ILE A 65 14.80 1.10 -1.41
N GLN A 66 15.33 1.73 -2.48
CA GLN A 66 14.51 2.21 -3.59
C GLN A 66 13.75 1.06 -4.27
N ASP A 67 14.33 -0.14 -4.29
CA ASP A 67 13.74 -1.32 -4.91
C ASP A 67 12.53 -1.85 -4.11
N LEU A 68 12.29 -1.37 -2.88
CA LEU A 68 11.08 -1.68 -2.10
C LEU A 68 9.92 -0.73 -2.44
N LEU A 69 10.16 0.32 -3.22
CA LEU A 69 9.15 1.34 -3.53
C LEU A 69 8.42 1.03 -4.86
N PRO A 70 7.21 1.56 -5.06
CA PRO A 70 6.50 1.43 -6.33
C PRO A 70 7.24 2.05 -7.50
N MET A 71 6.94 1.59 -8.72
CA MET A 71 7.55 2.10 -9.95
C MET A 71 7.28 3.59 -10.19
N HIS A 72 6.06 4.06 -9.91
CA HIS A 72 5.64 5.45 -10.15
C HIS A 72 5.73 6.30 -8.89
N LEU A 73 6.95 6.77 -8.57
CA LEU A 73 7.20 7.62 -7.39
C LEU A 73 6.69 9.06 -7.54
N ASP A 74 6.39 9.49 -8.77
CA ASP A 74 5.80 10.79 -9.09
C ASP A 74 4.30 10.86 -8.75
N ARG A 75 3.66 9.72 -8.45
CA ARG A 75 2.23 9.61 -8.15
C ARG A 75 2.02 9.26 -6.69
N TYR A 76 1.58 10.22 -5.89
CA TYR A 76 1.33 10.02 -4.46
C TYR A 76 0.25 10.96 -3.93
N TYR A 77 -0.32 10.57 -2.80
CA TYR A 77 -1.11 11.44 -1.94
C TYR A 77 -0.25 12.00 -0.82
N ARG A 78 -0.49 13.26 -0.42
CA ARG A 78 0.25 13.94 0.65
C ARG A 78 -0.72 14.57 1.65
N TYR A 79 -0.52 14.30 2.94
CA TYR A 79 -1.35 14.89 4.00
C TYR A 79 -0.62 14.98 5.35
N ASN A 80 -1.09 15.89 6.21
CA ASN A 80 -0.63 15.97 7.61
C ASN A 80 -1.36 14.95 8.48
N GLY A 81 -0.61 14.13 9.19
CA GLY A 81 -1.15 13.07 10.03
C GLY A 81 -0.31 12.83 11.28
N SER A 82 -0.43 11.62 11.80
CA SER A 82 0.21 11.21 13.05
C SER A 82 0.92 9.87 12.90
N LEU A 83 1.66 9.51 13.95
CA LEU A 83 2.07 8.12 14.17
C LEU A 83 0.84 7.21 14.28
N THR A 84 0.93 6.03 13.68
CA THR A 84 -0.12 5.00 13.75
C THR A 84 0.00 4.11 14.99
N THR A 85 0.99 4.36 15.84
CA THR A 85 1.24 3.68 17.12
C THR A 85 1.30 4.72 18.25
N PRO A 86 0.96 4.36 19.50
CA PRO A 86 1.16 5.23 20.65
C PRO A 86 2.58 5.81 20.71
N PRO A 87 2.76 7.09 21.11
CA PRO A 87 1.77 8.02 21.64
C PRO A 87 0.97 8.81 20.58
N CYS A 88 0.96 8.38 19.31
CA CYS A 88 0.13 8.96 18.25
C CYS A 88 0.41 10.44 17.94
N PHE A 89 1.64 10.93 18.11
CA PHE A 89 1.99 12.33 17.86
C PHE A 89 1.62 12.78 16.44
N GLN A 90 1.04 13.98 16.32
CA GLN A 90 0.66 14.61 15.04
C GLN A 90 1.86 15.32 14.37
N SER A 91 2.95 14.58 14.20
CA SER A 91 4.24 15.07 13.72
C SER A 91 4.59 14.64 12.29
N VAL A 92 3.71 13.85 11.65
CA VAL A 92 4.03 13.12 10.43
C VAL A 92 3.46 13.81 9.19
N LEU A 93 4.34 14.13 8.25
CA LEU A 93 3.97 14.40 6.86
C LEU A 93 3.91 13.08 6.08
N TRP A 94 2.70 12.63 5.75
CA TRP A 94 2.46 11.35 5.08
C TRP A 94 2.54 11.47 3.57
N THR A 95 3.29 10.57 2.93
CA THR A 95 3.28 10.34 1.48
C THR A 95 2.77 8.93 1.20
N LEU A 96 1.57 8.79 0.65
CA LEU A 96 0.97 7.49 0.35
C LEU A 96 1.01 7.23 -1.15
N PHE A 97 1.67 6.14 -1.55
CA PHE A 97 1.68 5.72 -2.95
C PHE A 97 0.40 4.92 -3.27
N PRO A 98 -0.35 5.29 -4.33
CA PRO A 98 -1.60 4.64 -4.69
C PRO A 98 -1.36 3.30 -5.42
N GLN A 99 -0.21 3.13 -6.08
CA GLN A 99 0.14 1.88 -6.73
C GLN A 99 0.74 0.93 -5.68
N PRO A 100 0.14 -0.24 -5.43
CA PRO A 100 0.70 -1.22 -4.52
C PRO A 100 1.95 -1.88 -5.12
N VAL A 101 2.82 -2.37 -4.25
CA VAL A 101 3.90 -3.29 -4.62
C VAL A 101 3.39 -4.72 -4.46
N ARG A 102 3.65 -5.56 -5.45
CA ARG A 102 3.27 -6.98 -5.44
C ARG A 102 4.38 -7.81 -4.81
N ILE A 103 4.00 -8.72 -3.93
CA ILE A 103 4.86 -9.79 -3.42
C ILE A 103 4.18 -11.13 -3.67
N SER A 104 4.91 -12.19 -3.98
CA SER A 104 4.27 -13.46 -4.30
C SER A 104 3.70 -14.14 -3.07
N ARG A 105 2.70 -14.99 -3.27
CA ARG A 105 2.20 -15.87 -2.20
C ARG A 105 3.33 -16.68 -1.56
N ALA A 106 4.31 -17.13 -2.34
CA ALA A 106 5.46 -17.90 -1.84
C ALA A 106 6.40 -17.08 -0.94
N GLN A 107 6.41 -15.75 -1.09
CA GLN A 107 7.17 -14.85 -0.21
C GLN A 107 6.39 -14.53 1.07
N VAL A 108 5.06 -14.57 0.99
CA VAL A 108 4.16 -14.40 2.12
C VAL A 108 4.09 -15.70 2.96
N GLY A 109 4.40 -16.87 2.37
CA GLY A 109 4.71 -18.13 3.08
C GLY A 109 5.42 -19.18 2.18
N PRO A 110 6.32 -20.05 2.70
CA PRO A 110 6.13 -20.83 3.93
C PRO A 110 7.32 -20.65 4.90
N ALA A 111 7.13 -19.86 5.95
CA ALA A 111 8.07 -19.89 7.07
C ALA A 111 7.82 -21.08 8.01
N LEU A 112 6.80 -21.93 7.82
CA LEU A 112 6.47 -23.02 8.76
C LEU A 112 5.96 -24.29 8.04
N GLU A 113 6.76 -25.35 8.02
CA GLU A 113 6.32 -26.76 7.88
C GLU A 113 5.60 -27.27 9.15
N GLY A 114 4.80 -26.42 9.82
CA GLY A 114 4.20 -26.77 11.12
C GLY A 114 3.03 -25.90 11.61
N ALA A 115 2.48 -25.02 10.78
CA ALA A 115 1.32 -24.22 11.19
C ALA A 115 0.01 -25.06 11.20
N PRO A 116 -0.84 -24.96 12.24
CA PRO A 116 -2.10 -25.71 12.33
C PRO A 116 -3.04 -25.42 11.15
N GLN A 117 -3.74 -26.46 10.67
CA GLN A 117 -4.67 -26.44 9.52
C GLN A 117 -5.99 -25.65 9.76
N VAL A 118 -6.04 -24.75 10.74
CA VAL A 118 -7.25 -24.03 11.19
C VAL A 118 -7.87 -23.15 10.07
N TRP A 119 -7.11 -22.81 9.03
CA TRP A 119 -7.47 -21.80 8.04
C TRP A 119 -8.34 -22.30 6.87
N GLN A 120 -8.68 -23.60 6.80
CA GLN A 120 -9.41 -24.16 5.63
C GLN A 120 -10.94 -24.00 5.68
N THR A 121 -11.54 -23.48 6.75
CA THR A 121 -13.01 -23.46 6.91
C THR A 121 -13.58 -22.05 7.06
N HIS A 122 -13.58 -21.19 6.03
CA HIS A 122 -14.26 -19.87 6.10
C HIS A 122 -15.24 -19.60 4.92
N PRO A 123 -16.37 -18.89 5.18
CA PRO A 123 -17.52 -18.78 4.27
C PRO A 123 -17.42 -17.63 3.23
N PRO A 124 -18.14 -17.72 2.11
CA PRO A 124 -17.95 -16.87 0.92
C PRO A 124 -18.42 -15.39 1.01
N SER A 125 -18.84 -14.89 2.18
CA SER A 125 -19.46 -13.56 2.34
C SER A 125 -18.65 -12.54 3.15
N ALA A 126 -17.39 -12.81 3.51
CA ALA A 126 -16.54 -11.83 4.17
C ALA A 126 -16.07 -10.72 3.19
N PRO A 127 -15.97 -9.45 3.62
CA PRO A 127 -15.44 -8.38 2.77
C PRO A 127 -14.00 -8.68 2.33
N LEU A 128 -13.67 -8.40 1.07
CA LEU A 128 -12.41 -8.76 0.37
C LEU A 128 -11.13 -8.07 0.91
N PHE A 129 -11.17 -7.46 2.08
CA PHE A 129 -10.07 -6.72 2.68
C PHE A 129 -10.03 -7.12 4.16
N PRO A 130 -9.31 -8.21 4.54
CA PRO A 130 -7.86 -8.14 4.73
C PRO A 130 -7.07 -9.44 4.41
N PHE A 131 -7.54 -10.31 3.51
CA PHE A 131 -6.99 -11.68 3.36
C PHE A 131 -5.68 -11.83 2.57
N GLN A 132 -5.11 -10.74 2.04
CA GLN A 132 -3.95 -10.88 1.13
C GLN A 132 -2.65 -11.25 1.87
N LEU A 133 -2.42 -10.75 3.08
CA LEU A 133 -1.12 -10.90 3.77
C LEU A 133 -1.16 -11.77 5.03
N GLU A 134 -2.23 -12.55 5.24
CA GLU A 134 -2.42 -13.38 6.45
C GLU A 134 -1.23 -14.30 6.75
N GLN A 135 -0.57 -14.83 5.73
CA GLN A 135 0.55 -15.76 5.96
C GLN A 135 1.76 -15.07 6.63
N LEU A 136 1.92 -13.75 6.48
CA LEU A 136 2.93 -12.99 7.22
C LEU A 136 2.59 -12.92 8.73
N GLN A 137 1.30 -12.87 9.07
CA GLN A 137 0.84 -12.80 10.47
C GLN A 137 1.19 -14.08 11.24
N GLY A 138 1.33 -15.21 10.56
CA GLY A 138 1.76 -16.49 11.13
C GLY A 138 3.27 -16.64 11.34
N SER A 139 4.08 -15.65 10.96
CA SER A 139 5.54 -15.80 10.91
C SER A 139 6.27 -15.33 12.17
N LEU A 140 5.68 -14.39 12.92
CA LEU A 140 6.26 -13.73 14.08
C LEU A 140 5.32 -13.84 15.29
N TYR A 141 5.90 -13.81 16.47
CA TYR A 141 5.24 -13.81 17.77
C TYR A 141 5.39 -12.45 18.44
N SER A 142 4.37 -12.04 19.20
CA SER A 142 4.41 -10.84 20.05
C SER A 142 5.03 -11.09 21.43
N THR A 143 5.22 -12.36 21.81
CA THR A 143 5.81 -12.79 23.09
C THR A 143 7.32 -13.03 22.97
N GLU A 144 8.02 -12.93 24.09
CA GLU A 144 9.42 -13.33 24.19
C GLU A 144 9.56 -14.87 24.26
N GLU A 145 10.72 -15.40 23.88
CA GLU A 145 10.98 -16.85 23.87
C GLU A 145 11.05 -17.47 25.27
N ALA A 146 11.43 -16.67 26.27
CA ALA A 146 11.57 -17.13 27.65
C ALA A 146 10.24 -17.17 28.43
N GLU A 147 9.14 -16.72 27.84
CA GLU A 147 7.83 -16.73 28.50
C GLU A 147 7.29 -18.17 28.64
N PRO A 148 6.74 -18.54 29.82
CA PRO A 148 6.28 -19.91 30.09
C PRO A 148 4.94 -20.28 29.43
N GLU A 149 4.31 -19.36 28.72
CA GLU A 149 3.01 -19.55 28.06
C GLU A 149 3.16 -19.88 26.56
N GLU A 150 2.07 -20.34 25.93
CA GLU A 150 2.05 -20.61 24.49
C GLU A 150 2.34 -19.32 23.68
N PRO A 151 3.22 -19.35 22.66
CA PRO A 151 3.58 -18.16 21.91
C PRO A 151 2.38 -17.51 21.23
N GLN A 152 2.21 -16.19 21.43
CA GLN A 152 1.12 -15.44 20.80
C GLN A 152 1.58 -14.88 19.45
N LEU A 153 0.80 -15.12 18.40
CA LEU A 153 1.11 -14.63 17.06
C LEU A 153 0.97 -13.10 16.96
N LEU A 154 1.89 -12.47 16.24
CA LEU A 154 1.82 -11.04 15.91
C LEU A 154 0.89 -10.82 14.71
N VAL A 155 -0.41 -10.86 14.98
CA VAL A 155 -1.48 -10.66 13.99
C VAL A 155 -2.11 -9.27 14.11
N ASP A 156 -2.80 -8.82 13.05
CA ASP A 156 -3.60 -7.59 13.02
C ASP A 156 -2.92 -6.34 13.61
N ASN A 157 -1.61 -6.21 13.36
CA ASN A 157 -0.76 -5.12 13.84
C ASN A 157 -0.94 -3.80 13.06
N PHE A 158 -2.18 -3.44 12.77
CA PHE A 158 -2.57 -2.20 12.09
C PHE A 158 -3.54 -1.38 12.94
N ARG A 159 -3.62 -0.08 12.65
CA ARG A 159 -4.58 0.82 13.28
C ARG A 159 -5.78 1.04 12.37
N ALA A 160 -6.98 1.04 12.93
CA ALA A 160 -8.21 1.36 12.19
C ALA A 160 -8.12 2.77 11.54
N PRO A 161 -8.72 2.97 10.35
CA PRO A 161 -8.78 4.28 9.72
C PRO A 161 -9.33 5.34 10.69
N GLN A 162 -8.75 6.53 10.66
CA GLN A 162 -9.16 7.67 11.50
C GLN A 162 -9.92 8.68 10.64
N GLU A 163 -10.83 9.42 11.27
CA GLU A 163 -11.60 10.45 10.58
C GLU A 163 -10.70 11.49 9.93
N LEU A 164 -11.11 11.98 8.76
CA LEU A 164 -10.34 12.97 8.02
C LEU A 164 -10.37 14.34 8.72
N ASN A 165 -11.42 14.65 9.49
CA ASN A 165 -11.57 15.89 10.24
C ASN A 165 -11.29 17.14 9.38
N GLN A 166 -11.89 17.17 8.18
CA GLN A 166 -11.75 18.26 7.21
C GLN A 166 -10.31 18.52 6.72
N ARG A 167 -9.35 17.63 6.99
CA ARG A 167 -7.98 17.77 6.50
C ARG A 167 -7.93 17.65 4.98
N LEU A 168 -7.09 18.48 4.38
CA LEU A 168 -6.79 18.41 2.95
C LEU A 168 -5.86 17.25 2.65
N VAL A 169 -6.20 16.47 1.62
CA VAL A 169 -5.32 15.48 1.00
C VAL A 169 -4.93 15.98 -0.38
N LEU A 170 -3.63 16.21 -0.57
CA LEU A 170 -3.08 16.65 -1.86
C LEU A 170 -2.77 15.42 -2.72
N SER A 171 -2.93 15.56 -4.03
CA SER A 171 -2.52 14.58 -5.04
C SER A 171 -1.41 15.18 -5.89
N SER A 172 -0.35 14.43 -6.17
CA SER A 172 0.72 14.88 -7.08
C SER A 172 0.34 14.75 -8.56
N PHE A 173 -0.73 14.01 -8.86
CA PHE A 173 -1.24 13.78 -10.21
C PHE A 173 -2.64 14.37 -10.36
N PRO A 174 -3.02 14.81 -11.58
CA PRO A 174 -4.35 15.32 -11.84
C PRO A 174 -5.39 14.23 -11.53
N ARG A 175 -6.48 14.63 -10.89
CA ARG A 175 -7.59 13.75 -10.56
C ARG A 175 -8.35 13.44 -11.86
N GLY A 176 -7.92 12.39 -12.56
CA GLY A 176 -8.58 11.85 -13.74
C GLY A 176 -8.79 12.86 -14.87
N GLU A 177 -7.84 12.94 -15.81
CA GLU A 177 -8.25 13.21 -17.18
C GLU A 177 -9.03 11.97 -17.63
N GLN A 178 -10.35 12.09 -17.74
CA GLN A 178 -11.24 11.06 -18.28
C GLN A 178 -10.91 10.86 -19.75
N ARG A 179 -9.78 10.21 -20.04
CA ARG A 179 -9.30 9.95 -21.40
C ARG A 179 -10.38 9.22 -22.22
N GLY A 180 -11.20 8.40 -21.57
CA GLY A 180 -12.37 7.74 -22.17
C GLY A 180 -13.53 8.68 -22.50
N GLU A 181 -13.81 9.68 -21.66
CA GLU A 181 -14.91 10.63 -21.89
C GLU A 181 -14.58 11.61 -23.03
N VAL A 182 -13.34 12.11 -23.08
CA VAL A 182 -12.87 12.97 -24.18
C VAL A 182 -12.90 12.21 -25.50
N ILE A 183 -12.44 10.95 -25.52
CA ILE A 183 -12.51 10.09 -26.70
C ILE A 183 -13.98 9.86 -27.11
N ALA A 184 -14.87 9.56 -26.18
CA ALA A 184 -16.29 9.34 -26.47
C ALA A 184 -16.97 10.59 -27.05
N ILE A 185 -16.66 11.78 -26.54
CA ILE A 185 -17.18 13.05 -27.07
C ILE A 185 -16.70 13.28 -28.51
N ILE A 186 -15.41 13.05 -28.79
CA ILE A 186 -14.84 13.23 -30.13
C ILE A 186 -15.48 12.26 -31.12
N PHE A 187 -15.55 10.96 -30.78
CA PHE A 187 -16.16 9.96 -31.66
C PHE A 187 -17.66 10.20 -31.85
N GLY A 188 -18.38 10.59 -30.80
CA GLY A 188 -19.80 10.94 -30.87
C GLY A 188 -20.07 12.13 -31.79
N ALA A 189 -19.27 13.20 -31.69
CA ALA A 189 -19.40 14.37 -32.55
C ALA A 189 -19.13 14.02 -34.03
N VAL A 190 -18.07 13.26 -34.31
CA VAL A 190 -17.72 12.85 -35.68
C VAL A 190 -18.81 11.95 -36.28
N ALA A 191 -19.30 10.96 -35.54
CA ALA A 191 -20.37 10.08 -36.01
C ALA A 191 -21.66 10.86 -36.29
N GLY A 192 -22.02 11.83 -35.44
CA GLY A 192 -23.16 12.71 -35.64
C GLY A 192 -23.04 13.56 -36.91
N CYS A 193 -21.88 14.18 -37.15
CA CYS A 193 -21.62 14.97 -38.36
C CYS A 193 -21.72 14.11 -39.63
N VAL A 194 -21.15 12.91 -39.62
CA VAL A 194 -21.23 11.97 -40.76
C VAL A 194 -22.66 11.54 -41.02
N GLY A 195 -23.42 11.19 -39.97
CA GLY A 195 -24.83 10.81 -40.09
C GLY A 195 -25.69 11.92 -40.70
N LEU A 196 -25.49 13.17 -40.25
CA LEU A 196 -26.22 14.33 -40.79
C LEU A 196 -25.87 14.57 -42.26
N PHE A 197 -24.59 14.50 -42.63
CA PHE A 197 -24.15 14.66 -44.02
C PHE A 197 -24.78 13.60 -44.94
N LEU A 198 -24.79 12.34 -44.52
CA LEU A 198 -25.39 11.25 -45.29
C LEU A 198 -26.92 11.44 -45.43
N ALA A 199 -27.61 11.83 -44.36
CA ALA A 199 -29.04 12.09 -44.41
C ALA A 199 -29.40 13.21 -45.40
N VAL A 200 -28.64 14.32 -45.38
CA VAL A 200 -28.82 15.43 -46.33
C VAL A 200 -28.49 14.98 -47.75
N HIS A 201 -27.39 14.25 -47.94
CA HIS A 201 -26.96 13.78 -49.26
C HIS A 201 -28.00 12.84 -49.91
N PHE A 202 -28.48 11.85 -49.17
CA PHE A 202 -29.50 10.92 -49.67
C PHE A 202 -30.87 11.58 -49.82
N GLY A 203 -31.24 12.50 -48.92
CA GLY A 203 -32.46 13.31 -49.05
C GLY A 203 -32.45 14.15 -50.32
N ALA A 204 -31.35 14.87 -50.58
CA ALA A 204 -31.19 15.67 -51.80
C ALA A 204 -31.19 14.81 -53.08
N LYS A 205 -30.58 13.62 -53.03
CA LYS A 205 -30.55 12.68 -54.17
C LYS A 205 -31.93 12.04 -54.44
N ARG A 206 -32.80 11.92 -53.43
CA ARG A 206 -34.16 11.37 -53.58
C ARG A 206 -35.16 12.37 -54.15
N MET A 207 -34.89 13.68 -54.02
CA MET A 207 -35.74 14.75 -54.55
C MET A 207 -35.37 15.17 -55.98
N ARG A 208 -34.33 14.59 -56.57
CA ARG A 208 -33.82 14.90 -57.91
C ARG A 208 -34.00 13.69 -58.82
#